data_AF-V5GS31-F1
#
_entry.id   AF-V5GS31-F1
#
_cell.length_a   1.000
_cell.length_b   1.000
_cell.length_c   1.000
_cell.angle_alpha   90.00
_cell.angle_beta   90.00
_cell.angle_gamma   90.00
#
_symmetry.space_group_name_H-M   'P 1'
#
loop_
_entity.id
_entity.type
_entity.pdbx_description
1 polymer ?
#
loop_
_entity_poly.entity_id
_entity_poly.type
_entity_poly.pdbx_seq_one_letter_code
_entity_poly.pdbx_strand_id
1 'polypeptide(L)'
;KVIPPPEWVPRKSGYDVQNLDISIPAPICQVVTGKQGLYQQINIQKKSMTVKQYRDLANSERYATPRHFDYEDLERKYWKNITYVAPIYGADVSGSLTDNDVNEWNINRLGTILDFVNEDYGISIEGVNTAYLYFGMWKTT
;
A
#
# COMPACT_ATOMS: atom_id res chain seq x y z
N LYS A 1 -14.51 9.86 -5.70
CA LYS A 1 -13.20 9.94 -6.38
C LYS A 1 -12.89 11.41 -6.64
N VAL A 2 -11.73 11.91 -6.22
CA VAL A 2 -11.24 13.24 -6.64
C VAL A 2 -10.13 13.03 -7.65
N ILE A 3 -10.15 13.78 -8.74
CA ILE A 3 -9.17 13.70 -9.82
C ILE A 3 -8.39 15.01 -9.79
N PRO A 4 -7.06 14.98 -9.53
CA PRO A 4 -6.26 16.20 -9.51
C PRO A 4 -6.12 16.78 -10.93
N PRO A 5 -5.79 18.08 -11.06
CA PRO A 5 -5.43 18.67 -12.34
C PRO A 5 -4.27 17.90 -13.01
N PRO A 6 -4.26 17.72 -14.34
CA PRO A 6 -3.22 16.97 -15.04
C PRO A 6 -1.79 17.45 -14.82
N GLU A 7 -1.61 18.73 -14.52
CA GLU A 7 -0.34 19.39 -14.24
C GLU A 7 0.18 19.17 -12.81
N TRP A 8 -0.66 18.66 -11.90
CA TRP A 8 -0.26 18.40 -10.53
C TRP A 8 0.59 17.14 -10.44
N VAL A 9 1.81 17.28 -9.90
CA VAL A 9 2.80 16.20 -9.79
C VAL A 9 3.29 16.12 -8.35
N PRO A 10 2.90 15.08 -7.58
CA PRO A 10 3.31 14.95 -6.19
C PRO A 10 4.77 14.55 -6.01
N ARG A 11 5.39 13.89 -7.00
CA ARG A 11 6.81 13.50 -6.98
C ARG A 11 7.47 13.75 -8.33
N LYS A 12 8.31 14.77 -8.44
CA LYS A 12 8.95 15.22 -9.69
C LYS A 12 9.94 14.20 -10.24
N SER A 13 10.58 13.43 -9.36
CA SER A 13 11.56 12.39 -9.73
C SER A 13 10.93 11.09 -10.27
N GLY A 14 9.60 11.01 -10.37
CA GLY A 14 8.89 9.82 -10.86
C GLY A 14 8.80 8.71 -9.81
N TYR A 15 8.62 7.46 -10.22
CA TYR A 15 8.43 6.30 -9.31
C TYR A 15 9.25 5.06 -9.70
N ASP A 16 10.38 5.27 -10.37
CA ASP A 16 11.26 4.16 -10.72
C ASP A 16 11.75 3.45 -9.45
N VAL A 17 11.35 2.19 -9.32
CA VAL A 17 11.67 1.32 -8.17
C VAL A 17 13.19 1.10 -8.05
N GLN A 18 13.96 1.25 -9.13
CA GLN A 18 15.42 1.18 -9.05
C GLN A 18 16.03 2.33 -8.24
N ASN A 19 15.36 3.49 -8.22
CA ASN A 19 15.78 4.70 -7.51
C ASN A 19 15.03 4.91 -6.19
N LEU A 20 14.20 3.95 -5.78
CA LEU A 20 13.50 3.95 -4.49
C LEU A 20 14.26 3.08 -3.49
N ASP A 21 14.96 3.72 -2.56
CA ASP A 21 15.58 3.05 -1.41
C ASP A 21 14.60 3.00 -0.24
N ILE A 22 13.59 2.13 -0.37
CA ILE A 22 12.56 1.93 0.65
C ILE A 22 12.60 0.48 1.12
N SER A 23 12.65 0.32 2.45
CA SER A 23 12.50 -0.95 3.14
C SER A 23 11.08 -1.10 3.65
N ILE A 24 10.53 -2.31 3.56
CA ILE A 24 9.27 -2.72 4.18
C ILE A 24 9.67 -3.50 5.45
N PRO A 25 9.57 -2.90 6.65
CA PRO A 25 10.13 -3.51 7.86
C PRO A 25 9.37 -4.75 8.32
N ALA A 26 8.04 -4.74 8.18
CA ALA A 26 7.16 -5.78 8.70
C ALA A 26 6.06 -6.17 7.68
N PRO A 27 6.41 -6.72 6.51
CA PRO A 27 5.41 -7.20 5.56
C PRO A 27 4.54 -8.29 6.18
N ILE A 28 3.25 -8.31 5.88
CA ILE A 28 2.28 -9.25 6.45
C ILE A 28 1.77 -10.23 5.40
N CYS A 29 1.78 -11.52 5.71
CA CYS A 29 1.15 -12.56 4.90
C CYS A 29 -0.30 -12.70 5.34
N GLN A 30 -1.24 -12.45 4.43
CA GLN A 30 -2.66 -12.39 4.72
C GLN A 30 -3.31 -13.75 4.49
N VAL A 31 -3.40 -14.55 5.55
CA VAL A 31 -4.02 -15.86 5.50
C VAL A 31 -5.52 -15.70 5.67
N VAL A 32 -6.29 -16.08 4.66
CA VAL A 32 -7.74 -15.98 4.67
C VAL A 32 -8.38 -17.36 4.81
N THR A 33 -9.32 -17.47 5.74
CA THR A 33 -10.16 -18.67 5.93
C THR A 33 -11.64 -18.28 5.84
N GLY A 34 -12.50 -19.21 5.47
CA GLY A 34 -13.94 -18.95 5.30
C GLY A 34 -14.47 -19.44 3.95
N LYS A 35 -15.76 -19.19 3.69
CA LYS A 35 -16.47 -19.62 2.48
C LYS A 35 -17.77 -18.84 2.29
N GLN A 36 -18.34 -18.93 1.08
CA GLN A 36 -19.65 -18.36 0.75
C GLN A 36 -19.77 -16.85 1.08
N GLY A 37 -18.71 -16.08 0.82
CA GLY A 37 -18.71 -14.63 1.02
C GLY A 37 -18.38 -14.18 2.46
N LEU A 38 -18.25 -15.09 3.42
CA LEU A 38 -17.84 -14.77 4.79
C LEU A 38 -16.42 -15.30 5.05
N TYR A 39 -15.51 -14.38 5.36
CA TYR A 39 -14.10 -14.67 5.52
C TYR A 39 -13.52 -14.02 6.77
N GLN A 40 -12.50 -14.67 7.34
CA GLN A 40 -11.64 -14.13 8.39
C GLN A 40 -10.22 -14.08 7.85
N GLN A 41 -9.56 -12.94 8.05
CA GLN A 41 -8.16 -12.74 7.70
C GLN A 41 -7.28 -12.74 8.94
N ILE A 42 -6.15 -13.44 8.86
CA ILE A 42 -5.10 -13.48 9.88
C ILE A 42 -3.82 -12.96 9.24
N ASN A 43 -3.22 -11.94 9.86
CA ASN A 43 -1.97 -11.33 9.40
C ASN A 43 -0.78 -12.02 10.08
N ILE A 44 0.10 -12.63 9.28
CA ILE A 44 1.33 -13.27 9.76
C ILE A 44 2.52 -12.44 9.31
N GLN A 45 3.20 -11.79 10.24
CA GLN A 45 4.39 -10.99 9.95
C GLN A 45 5.49 -11.84 9.29
N LYS A 46 6.15 -11.26 8.30
CA LYS A 46 7.29 -11.81 7.57
C LYS A 46 8.55 -10.96 7.83
N LYS A 47 9.69 -11.49 7.41
CA LYS A 47 10.97 -10.76 7.48
C LYS A 47 10.92 -9.53 6.59
N SER A 48 11.66 -8.50 6.98
CA SER A 48 11.80 -7.28 6.20
C SER A 48 12.30 -7.58 4.78
N MET A 49 11.90 -6.72 3.85
CA MET A 49 12.33 -6.79 2.45
C MET A 49 12.31 -5.39 1.83
N THR A 50 13.09 -5.18 0.78
CA THR A 50 13.05 -3.91 0.04
C THR A 50 11.85 -3.87 -0.91
N VAL A 51 11.45 -2.66 -1.34
CA VAL A 51 10.40 -2.50 -2.37
C VAL A 51 10.80 -3.19 -3.69
N LYS A 52 12.10 -3.26 -4.01
CA LYS A 52 12.61 -4.01 -5.17
C LYS A 52 12.29 -5.50 -5.04
N GLN A 53 12.63 -6.11 -3.90
CA GLN A 53 12.32 -7.52 -3.62
C GLN A 53 10.81 -7.77 -3.61
N TYR A 54 10.03 -6.84 -3.05
CA TYR A 54 8.57 -6.94 -3.02
C TYR A 54 7.98 -6.90 -4.44
N ARG A 55 8.46 -6.01 -5.31
CA ARG A 55 8.05 -5.92 -6.72
C ARG A 55 8.33 -7.23 -7.46
N ASP A 56 9.53 -7.79 -7.30
CA ASP A 56 9.89 -9.03 -7.98
C ASP A 56 9.02 -10.20 -7.49
N LEU A 57 8.72 -10.25 -6.19
CA LEU A 57 7.81 -11.22 -5.60
C LEU A 57 6.38 -11.08 -6.15
N ALA A 58 5.84 -9.86 -6.17
CA ALA A 58 4.50 -9.55 -6.67
C ALA A 58 4.32 -9.91 -8.16
N ASN A 59 5.40 -9.88 -8.95
CA ASN A 59 5.38 -10.21 -10.38
C ASN A 59 5.83 -11.65 -10.68
N SER A 60 6.18 -12.44 -9.66
CA SER A 60 6.47 -13.87 -9.84
C SER A 60 5.22 -14.64 -10.27
N GLU A 61 5.38 -15.76 -10.97
CA GLU A 61 4.27 -16.61 -11.43
C GLU A 61 3.27 -16.97 -10.31
N ARG A 62 3.76 -17.10 -9.08
CA ARG A 62 2.96 -17.46 -7.90
C ARG A 62 2.00 -16.35 -7.45
N TYR A 63 2.39 -15.08 -7.57
CA TYR A 63 1.66 -13.94 -7.01
C TYR A 63 1.18 -12.94 -8.08
N ALA A 64 1.59 -13.12 -9.33
CA ALA A 64 1.17 -12.25 -10.42
C ALA A 64 -0.36 -12.25 -10.56
N THR A 65 -0.88 -11.10 -10.99
CA THR A 65 -2.29 -10.95 -11.31
C THR A 65 -2.67 -11.93 -12.43
N PRO A 66 -3.73 -12.74 -12.27
CA PRO A 66 -4.12 -13.71 -13.29
C PRO A 66 -4.63 -12.98 -14.53
N ARG A 67 -4.49 -13.62 -15.71
CA ARG A 67 -5.13 -13.11 -16.94
C ARG A 67 -6.63 -12.96 -16.73
N HIS A 68 -7.21 -11.86 -17.17
CA HIS A 68 -8.62 -11.51 -17.07
C HIS A 68 -8.99 -10.62 -18.25
N PHE A 69 -10.27 -10.55 -18.62
CA PHE A 69 -10.73 -9.76 -19.76
C PHE A 69 -11.46 -8.47 -19.35
N ASP A 70 -12.01 -8.41 -18.14
CA ASP A 70 -12.60 -7.22 -17.54
C ASP A 70 -12.48 -7.26 -16.00
N TYR A 71 -13.00 -6.22 -15.35
CA TYR A 71 -12.97 -6.11 -13.89
C TYR A 71 -13.90 -7.11 -13.19
N GLU A 72 -15.04 -7.48 -13.78
CA GLU A 72 -15.98 -8.44 -13.20
C GLU A 72 -15.38 -9.86 -13.16
N ASP A 73 -14.66 -10.25 -14.20
CA ASP A 73 -13.91 -11.50 -14.23
C ASP A 73 -12.78 -11.52 -13.20
N LEU A 74 -12.07 -10.40 -13.04
CA LEU A 74 -11.03 -10.27 -12.02
C LEU A 74 -11.61 -10.33 -10.60
N GLU A 75 -12.73 -9.66 -10.34
CA GLU A 75 -13.45 -9.70 -9.06
C GLU A 75 -13.95 -11.11 -8.74
N ARG A 76 -14.56 -11.80 -9.71
CA ARG A 76 -14.96 -13.20 -9.56
C ARG A 76 -13.77 -14.10 -9.22
N LYS A 77 -12.62 -13.90 -9.88
CA LYS A 77 -11.38 -14.63 -9.59
C LYS A 77 -10.84 -14.33 -8.21
N TYR A 78 -10.93 -13.08 -7.74
CA TYR A 78 -10.55 -12.69 -6.39
C TYR A 78 -11.36 -13.47 -5.35
N TRP A 79 -12.69 -13.33 -5.36
CA TRP A 79 -13.56 -13.98 -4.36
C TRP A 79 -13.52 -15.51 -4.42
N LYS A 80 -13.41 -16.09 -5.63
CA LYS A 80 -13.28 -17.54 -5.81
C LYS A 80 -11.97 -18.08 -5.21
N ASN A 81 -10.89 -17.29 -5.23
CA ASN A 81 -9.55 -17.78 -4.91
C ASN A 81 -8.89 -17.12 -3.69
N ILE A 82 -9.61 -16.29 -2.92
CA ILE A 82 -9.06 -15.50 -1.81
C ILE A 82 -8.39 -16.37 -0.73
N THR A 83 -8.86 -17.60 -0.51
CA THR A 83 -8.30 -18.55 0.48
C THR A 83 -7.07 -19.33 -0.03
N TYR A 84 -6.78 -19.31 -1.34
CA TYR A 84 -5.63 -19.99 -1.92
C TYR A 84 -4.47 -19.03 -2.03
N VAL A 85 -3.23 -19.49 -1.80
CA VAL A 85 -2.00 -18.68 -1.95
C VAL A 85 -2.12 -17.33 -1.23
N ALA A 86 -1.93 -17.32 0.09
CA ALA A 86 -1.96 -16.10 0.90
C ALA A 86 -0.98 -15.03 0.35
N PRO A 87 -1.47 -13.82 -0.01
CA PRO A 87 -0.62 -12.76 -0.52
C PRO A 87 0.21 -12.12 0.60
N ILE A 88 1.23 -11.36 0.23
CA ILE A 88 2.04 -10.58 1.17
C ILE A 88 1.73 -9.10 0.95
N TYR A 89 1.43 -8.36 2.01
CA TYR A 89 1.12 -6.93 1.97
C TYR A 89 2.19 -6.12 2.70
N GLY A 90 2.75 -5.12 2.03
CA GLY A 90 3.66 -4.16 2.65
C GLY A 90 2.87 -2.99 3.21
N ALA A 91 2.14 -3.24 4.29
CA ALA A 91 1.30 -2.25 4.96
C ALA A 91 2.07 -1.42 5.99
N ASP A 92 1.49 -0.27 6.34
CA ASP A 92 1.88 0.54 7.50
C ASP A 92 3.37 0.92 7.54
N VAL A 93 3.93 1.23 6.36
CA VAL A 93 5.31 1.70 6.24
C VAL A 93 5.34 3.21 6.44
N SER A 94 5.86 3.68 7.58
CA SER A 94 6.06 5.11 7.86
C SER A 94 6.85 5.80 6.75
N GLY A 95 6.27 6.84 6.15
CA GLY A 95 6.92 7.63 5.11
C GLY A 95 5.96 8.29 4.13
N SER A 96 6.50 9.20 3.32
CA SER A 96 5.79 9.87 2.23
C SER A 96 6.60 9.81 0.95
N LEU A 97 5.93 9.67 -0.19
CA LEU A 97 6.53 9.82 -1.52
C LEU A 97 6.34 11.22 -2.10
N THR A 98 5.52 12.07 -1.48
CA THR A 98 5.26 13.43 -1.94
C THR A 98 6.47 14.31 -1.66
N ASP A 99 6.93 15.07 -2.64
CA ASP A 99 8.05 15.99 -2.49
C ASP A 99 7.72 17.07 -1.45
N ASN A 100 8.73 17.49 -0.66
CA ASN A 100 8.54 18.42 0.46
C ASN A 100 8.10 19.83 0.02
N ASP A 101 8.35 20.20 -1.23
CA ASP A 101 7.97 21.50 -1.81
C ASP A 101 6.56 21.52 -2.41
N VAL A 102 5.85 20.38 -2.43
CA VAL A 102 4.44 20.31 -2.82
C VAL A 102 3.58 20.68 -1.62
N ASN A 103 2.78 21.74 -1.75
CA ASN A 103 1.88 22.22 -0.69
C ASN A 103 0.45 21.74 -0.91
N GLU A 104 0.07 21.54 -2.15
CA GLU A 104 -1.26 21.12 -2.55
C GLU A 104 -1.41 19.62 -2.27
N TRP A 105 -2.33 19.25 -1.37
CA TRP A 105 -2.73 17.86 -1.13
C TRP A 105 -1.56 16.96 -0.68
N ASN A 106 -0.60 17.54 0.04
CA ASN A 106 0.49 16.78 0.62
C ASN A 106 -0.01 15.95 1.81
N ILE A 107 -0.11 14.63 1.64
CA ILE A 107 -0.66 13.70 2.66
C ILE A 107 0.05 13.82 4.00
N ASN A 108 1.34 14.16 4.00
CA ASN A 108 2.11 14.30 5.24
C ASN A 108 1.87 15.65 5.96
N ARG A 109 1.21 16.62 5.30
CA ARG A 109 0.91 17.95 5.81
C ARG A 109 -0.29 18.53 5.05
N LEU A 110 -1.49 18.08 5.40
CA LEU A 110 -2.72 18.50 4.73
C LEU A 110 -3.18 19.91 5.17
N GLY A 111 -2.60 20.47 6.23
CA GLY A 111 -2.95 21.77 6.78
C GLY A 111 -4.29 21.75 7.52
N THR A 112 -4.61 20.62 8.17
CA THR A 112 -5.87 20.46 8.90
C THR A 112 -5.68 20.73 10.39
N ILE A 113 -6.78 20.75 11.15
CA ILE A 113 -6.69 20.90 12.62
C ILE A 113 -5.92 19.76 13.30
N LEU A 114 -5.74 18.60 12.65
CA LEU A 114 -4.97 17.48 13.19
C LEU A 114 -3.46 17.77 13.20
N ASP A 115 -2.99 18.65 12.31
CA ASP A 115 -1.58 19.01 12.17
C ASP A 115 -1.06 19.67 13.47
N PHE A 116 -1.92 20.44 14.16
CA PHE A 116 -1.61 21.05 15.47
C PHE A 116 -1.28 20.02 16.56
N VAL A 117 -1.76 18.78 16.48
CA VAL A 117 -1.40 17.73 17.45
C VAL A 117 0.10 17.43 17.40
N ASN A 118 0.68 17.48 16.21
CA ASN A 118 2.12 17.31 16.04
C ASN A 118 2.87 18.63 16.28
N GLU A 119 2.41 19.73 15.68
CA GLU A 119 3.11 21.02 15.72
C GLU A 119 3.11 21.68 17.11
N ASP A 120 1.97 21.69 17.81
CA ASP A 120 1.81 22.42 19.08
C ASP A 120 2.12 21.55 20.29
N TYR A 121 1.77 20.26 20.22
CA TYR A 121 1.92 19.32 21.34
C TYR A 121 3.11 18.37 21.20
N GLY A 122 3.77 18.32 20.05
CA GLY A 122 4.92 17.45 19.79
C GLY A 122 4.55 15.96 19.78
N ILE A 123 3.28 15.61 19.54
CA ILE A 123 2.80 14.23 19.58
C ILE A 123 2.69 13.69 18.15
N SER A 124 3.56 12.74 17.81
CA SER A 124 3.48 11.99 16.55
C SER A 124 2.84 10.62 16.76
N ILE A 125 1.81 10.32 15.98
CA ILE A 125 1.09 9.05 15.98
C ILE A 125 1.19 8.48 14.56
N GLU A 126 1.93 7.37 14.42
CA GLU A 126 2.21 6.75 13.12
C GLU A 126 0.91 6.37 12.39
N GLY A 127 0.79 6.80 11.13
CA GLY A 127 -0.37 6.55 10.29
C GLY A 127 -1.62 7.38 10.61
N VAL A 128 -1.58 8.23 11.64
CA VAL A 128 -2.69 9.12 12.02
C VAL A 128 -2.39 10.55 11.61
N ASN A 129 -1.30 11.12 12.14
CA ASN A 129 -0.83 12.46 11.78
C ASN A 129 0.51 12.43 11.03
N THR A 130 0.88 11.25 10.53
CA THR A 130 2.02 11.01 9.64
C THR A 130 1.58 10.07 8.53
N ALA A 131 2.19 10.18 7.36
CA ALA A 131 1.82 9.35 6.22
C ALA A 131 2.31 7.90 6.36
N TYR A 132 1.48 6.97 5.86
CA TYR A 132 1.86 5.58 5.60
C TYR A 132 1.89 5.29 4.11
N LEU A 133 2.86 4.47 3.73
CA LEU A 133 2.96 3.84 2.41
C LEU A 133 2.41 2.42 2.48
N TYR A 134 1.69 2.05 1.42
CA TYR A 134 1.11 0.73 1.24
C TYR A 134 1.59 0.13 -0.08
N PHE A 135 2.28 -1.01 -0.01
CA PHE A 135 2.76 -1.76 -1.16
C PHE A 135 1.89 -3.01 -1.31
N GLY A 136 1.03 -3.03 -2.34
CA GLY A 136 0.09 -4.12 -2.61
C GLY A 136 0.53 -5.07 -3.72
N MET A 137 -0.02 -6.28 -3.69
CA MET A 137 0.08 -7.27 -4.77
C MET A 137 -1.29 -7.90 -5.01
N TRP A 138 -1.40 -8.80 -5.99
CA TRP A 138 -2.67 -9.47 -6.26
C TRP A 138 -3.25 -10.12 -4.99
N LYS A 139 -4.52 -9.77 -4.71
CA LYS A 139 -5.35 -10.16 -3.56
C LYS A 139 -4.99 -9.57 -2.19
N THR A 140 -4.04 -8.65 -2.08
CA THR A 140 -3.87 -7.97 -0.78
C THR A 140 -5.14 -7.19 -0.44
N THR A 141 -5.59 -7.29 0.81
CA THR A 141 -6.88 -6.77 1.29
C THR A 141 -6.72 -5.90 2.52
#